data_AF-A0A3P7J1A0-F1
#
_entry.id   AF-A0A3P7J1A0-F1
#
_cell.length_a   1.000
_cell.length_b   1.000
_cell.length_c   1.000
_cell.angle_alpha   90.00
_cell.angle_beta   90.00
_cell.angle_gamma   90.00
#
_symmetry.space_group_name_H-M   'P 1'
#
loop_
_entity.id
_entity.type
_entity.pdbx_description
1 polymer ?
#
loop_
_entity_poly.entity_id
_entity_poly.type
_entity_poly.pdbx_seq_one_letter_code
_entity_poly.pdbx_strand_id
1 'polypeptide(L)'
;MINTEWTRYEASARACAAEIDEMIEEIRSMFTQEVSIDAGFHPRMIGVRGKNLKKLMEDYGVEIRFPRDAADPNLVIIAGKSEDAVYDCIDHLRAEEEEYLVDHVDRVCSNDLDNINIYISSSNS
;
A
#
# COMPACT_ATOMS: atom_id res chain seq x y z
N MET A 1 -53.07 -7.83 29.94
CA MET A 1 -53.02 -7.50 28.50
C MET A 1 -51.87 -6.51 28.28
N ILE A 2 -50.61 -6.94 28.39
CA ILE A 2 -49.44 -6.01 28.49
C ILE A 2 -48.21 -6.47 27.67
N ASN A 3 -48.32 -7.44 26.76
CA ASN A 3 -47.15 -8.05 26.10
C ASN A 3 -46.98 -7.67 24.61
N THR A 4 -47.69 -6.67 24.09
CA THR A 4 -47.61 -6.32 22.66
C THR A 4 -46.69 -5.15 22.36
N GLU A 5 -46.29 -4.35 23.35
CA GLU A 5 -45.44 -3.17 23.14
C GLU A 5 -43.95 -3.51 23.17
N TRP A 6 -43.52 -4.36 24.10
CA TRP A 6 -42.12 -4.78 24.25
C TRP A 6 -41.58 -5.59 23.07
N THR A 7 -42.44 -6.40 22.44
CA THR A 7 -42.09 -7.19 21.24
C THR A 7 -41.81 -6.30 20.02
N ARG A 8 -42.40 -5.09 19.96
CA ARG A 8 -42.12 -4.12 18.91
C ARG A 8 -40.71 -3.53 19.04
N TYR A 9 -40.30 -3.20 20.27
CA TYR A 9 -38.95 -2.70 20.53
C TYR A 9 -37.89 -3.76 20.26
N GLU A 10 -38.16 -5.02 20.62
CA GLU A 10 -37.29 -6.15 20.33
C GLU A 10 -37.11 -6.36 18.81
N ALA A 11 -38.21 -6.26 18.04
CA ALA A 11 -38.15 -6.35 16.58
C ALA A 11 -37.31 -5.23 15.96
N SER A 12 -37.45 -3.98 16.43
CA SER A 12 -36.63 -2.86 15.97
C SER A 12 -35.16 -2.99 16.34
N ALA A 13 -34.85 -3.46 17.56
CA ALA A 13 -33.48 -3.70 17.99
C ALA A 13 -32.82 -4.82 17.17
N ARG A 14 -33.57 -5.87 16.86
CA ARG A 14 -33.09 -6.99 16.03
C ARG A 14 -32.84 -6.58 14.58
N ALA A 15 -33.70 -5.74 14.00
CA ALA A 15 -33.49 -5.22 12.65
C ALA A 15 -32.22 -4.37 12.57
N CYS A 16 -31.98 -3.49 13.56
CA CYS A 16 -30.76 -2.69 13.63
C CYS A 16 -29.50 -3.57 13.80
N ALA A 17 -29.58 -4.62 14.63
CA ALA A 17 -28.47 -5.56 14.79
C ALA A 17 -28.15 -6.29 13.47
N ALA A 18 -29.17 -6.71 12.72
CA ALA A 18 -28.97 -7.37 11.43
C ALA A 18 -28.32 -6.46 10.37
N GLU A 19 -28.74 -5.19 10.29
CA GLU A 19 -28.10 -4.22 9.39
C GLU A 19 -26.63 -3.96 9.75
N ILE A 20 -26.32 -3.89 11.04
CA ILE A 20 -24.94 -3.74 11.52
C ILE A 20 -24.12 -4.97 11.17
N ASP A 21 -24.67 -6.18 11.34
CA ASP A 21 -23.98 -7.42 10.99
C ASP A 21 -23.67 -7.50 9.49
N GLU A 22 -24.60 -7.11 8.60
CA GLU A 22 -24.34 -7.04 7.15
C GLU A 22 -23.19 -6.06 6.83
N MET A 23 -23.19 -4.87 7.44
CA MET A 23 -22.09 -3.91 7.28
C MET A 23 -20.75 -4.47 7.78
N ILE A 24 -20.77 -5.23 8.88
CA ILE A 24 -19.56 -5.86 9.42
C ILE A 24 -19.05 -6.96 8.48
N GLU A 25 -19.92 -7.75 7.86
CA GLU A 25 -19.51 -8.78 6.89
C GLU A 25 -18.85 -8.17 5.65
N GLU A 26 -19.39 -7.05 5.13
CA GLU A 26 -18.74 -6.31 4.04
C GLU A 26 -17.36 -5.76 4.45
N ILE A 27 -17.22 -5.32 5.70
CA ILE A 27 -15.93 -4.83 6.21
C ILE A 27 -14.95 -5.97 6.44
N ARG A 28 -15.42 -7.14 6.88
CA ARG A 28 -14.60 -8.34 7.10
C ARG A 28 -14.13 -8.98 5.82
N SER A 29 -14.90 -8.86 4.74
CA SER A 29 -14.48 -9.33 3.42
C SER A 29 -13.42 -8.44 2.78
N MET A 30 -13.16 -7.24 3.34
CA MET A 30 -12.03 -6.44 2.88
C MET A 30 -10.72 -7.15 3.18
N PHE A 31 -9.97 -7.39 2.12
CA PHE A 31 -8.64 -7.96 2.18
C PHE A 31 -7.62 -6.85 2.43
N THR A 32 -6.78 -7.00 3.44
CA THR A 32 -5.72 -6.03 3.78
C THR A 32 -4.38 -6.72 3.74
N GLN A 33 -3.42 -6.15 3.01
CA GLN A 33 -2.08 -6.69 2.85
C GLN A 33 -1.03 -5.61 3.06
N GLU A 34 0.07 -5.99 3.71
CA GLU A 34 1.22 -5.15 3.96
C GLU A 34 2.31 -5.42 2.93
N VAL A 35 2.91 -4.36 2.39
CA VAL A 35 4.00 -4.41 1.40
C VAL A 35 5.16 -3.53 1.87
N SER A 36 6.38 -4.06 1.84
CA SER A 36 7.59 -3.28 2.04
C SER A 36 8.02 -2.64 0.72
N ILE A 37 7.96 -1.31 0.64
CA ILE A 37 8.40 -0.49 -0.51
C ILE A 37 9.31 0.62 0.01
N ASP A 38 10.47 0.82 -0.62
CA ASP A 38 11.42 1.84 -0.19
C ASP A 38 10.83 3.27 -0.20
N ALA A 39 11.12 4.05 0.85
CA ALA A 39 10.65 5.43 0.99
C ALA A 39 11.09 6.36 -0.15
N GLY A 40 12.17 6.04 -0.87
CA GLY A 40 12.61 6.77 -2.06
C GLY A 40 11.66 6.62 -3.26
N PHE A 41 10.89 5.54 -3.32
CA PHE A 41 9.92 5.29 -4.37
C PHE A 41 8.54 5.91 -4.10
N HIS A 42 8.19 6.16 -2.82
CA HIS A 42 6.88 6.71 -2.42
C HIS A 42 6.50 8.01 -3.17
N PRO A 43 7.38 9.01 -3.36
CA PRO A 43 7.03 10.22 -4.08
C PRO A 43 6.73 9.98 -5.57
N ARG A 44 7.41 9.01 -6.19
CA ARG A 44 7.20 8.63 -7.59
C ARG A 44 5.88 7.89 -7.76
N MET A 45 5.58 6.95 -6.86
CA MET A 45 4.32 6.22 -6.78
C MET A 45 3.11 7.16 -6.62
N ILE A 46 3.19 8.11 -5.68
CA ILE A 46 2.11 9.10 -5.45
C ILE A 46 1.93 9.99 -6.68
N GLY A 47 3.04 10.38 -7.30
CA GLY A 47 3.08 11.26 -8.46
C GLY A 47 2.67 12.70 -8.14
N VAL A 48 2.66 13.54 -9.17
CA VAL A 48 2.37 14.98 -9.02
C VAL A 48 0.94 15.18 -8.50
N ARG A 49 0.82 15.73 -7.28
CA ARG A 49 -0.45 15.97 -6.56
C ARG A 49 -1.28 14.71 -6.27
N GLY A 50 -0.66 13.52 -6.16
CA GLY A 50 -1.38 12.29 -5.85
C GLY A 50 -2.28 11.78 -7.00
N LYS A 51 -2.11 12.32 -8.21
CA LYS A 51 -2.92 11.92 -9.37
C LYS A 51 -2.66 10.47 -9.77
N ASN A 52 -1.43 9.99 -9.64
CA ASN A 52 -1.07 8.63 -10.01
C ASN A 52 -1.67 7.63 -9.01
N LEU A 53 -1.47 7.91 -7.72
CA LEU A 53 -2.09 7.13 -6.64
C LEU A 53 -3.60 7.03 -6.80
N LYS A 54 -4.28 8.14 -7.08
CA LYS A 54 -5.74 8.16 -7.23
C LYS A 54 -6.22 7.30 -8.41
N LYS A 55 -5.46 7.27 -9.51
CA LYS A 55 -5.76 6.39 -10.66
C LYS A 55 -5.60 4.92 -10.29
N LEU A 56 -4.47 4.56 -9.68
CA LEU A 56 -4.23 3.19 -9.17
C LEU A 56 -5.35 2.73 -8.22
N MET A 57 -5.79 3.61 -7.29
CA MET A 57 -6.91 3.31 -6.41
C MET A 57 -8.23 3.09 -7.16
N GLU A 58 -8.46 3.80 -8.27
CA GLU A 58 -9.66 3.69 -9.09
C GLU A 58 -9.62 2.48 -10.03
N ASP A 59 -8.47 2.21 -10.64
CA ASP A 59 -8.24 1.12 -11.62
C ASP A 59 -8.32 -0.25 -10.94
N TYR A 60 -7.70 -0.40 -9.76
CA TYR A 60 -7.71 -1.65 -8.99
C TYR A 60 -8.81 -1.67 -7.90
N GLY A 61 -9.45 -0.53 -7.61
CA GLY A 61 -10.47 -0.46 -6.56
C GLY A 61 -9.92 -0.69 -5.14
N VAL A 62 -8.65 -0.34 -4.91
CA VAL A 62 -7.95 -0.53 -3.64
C VAL A 62 -7.71 0.81 -2.92
N GLU A 63 -7.60 0.78 -1.60
CA GLU A 63 -7.21 1.88 -0.74
C GLU A 63 -5.78 1.66 -0.24
N ILE A 64 -4.88 2.59 -0.55
CA ILE A 64 -3.49 2.55 -0.12
C ILE A 64 -3.32 3.53 1.05
N ARG A 65 -2.81 3.03 2.17
CA ARG A 65 -2.48 3.78 3.37
C ARG A 65 -1.00 3.74 3.66
N PHE A 66 -0.41 4.94 3.68
CA PHE A 66 0.96 5.14 4.15
C PHE A 66 0.96 5.23 5.68
N PRO A 67 1.80 4.47 6.39
CA PRO A 67 1.95 4.63 7.82
C PRO A 67 2.58 6.00 8.11
N ARG A 68 1.87 6.82 8.88
CA ARG A 68 2.41 8.11 9.36
C ARG A 68 3.36 7.96 10.55
N ASP A 69 3.21 6.89 11.32
CA ASP A 69 3.87 6.67 12.61
C ASP A 69 4.45 5.25 12.78
N ALA A 70 4.56 4.45 11.71
CA ALA A 70 5.20 3.14 11.84
C ALA A 70 6.71 3.31 12.07
N ALA A 71 7.27 2.46 12.93
CA ALA A 71 8.71 2.37 13.15
C ALA A 71 9.51 2.18 11.84
N ASP A 72 8.84 1.65 10.80
CA ASP A 72 9.39 1.42 9.48
C ASP A 72 8.70 2.31 8.43
N PRO A 73 9.38 3.32 7.89
CA PRO A 73 8.81 4.20 6.85
C PRO A 73 8.62 3.48 5.51
N ASN A 74 9.09 2.23 5.38
CA ASN A 74 9.01 1.44 4.16
C ASN A 74 7.77 0.56 4.09
N LEU A 75 6.98 0.46 5.17
CA LEU A 75 5.76 -0.36 5.14
C LEU A 75 4.64 0.42 4.48
N VAL A 76 3.87 -0.19 3.58
CA VAL A 76 2.66 0.41 2.99
C VAL A 76 1.54 -0.61 3.12
N ILE A 77 0.37 -0.14 3.55
CA ILE A 77 -0.81 -0.99 3.76
C ILE A 77 -1.75 -0.79 2.58
N ILE A 78 -2.17 -1.88 1.94
CA ILE A 78 -3.11 -1.88 0.82
C ILE A 78 -4.34 -2.67 1.25
N ALA A 79 -5.51 -2.06 1.18
CA ALA A 79 -6.79 -2.69 1.50
C ALA A 79 -7.71 -2.66 0.27
N GLY A 80 -8.46 -3.72 0.00
CA GLY A 80 -9.35 -3.80 -1.15
C GLY A 80 -10.54 -4.71 -0.94
N LYS A 81 -11.57 -4.56 -1.77
CA LYS A 81 -12.78 -5.40 -1.74
C LYS A 81 -12.56 -6.81 -2.30
N SER A 82 -11.60 -6.95 -3.23
CA SER A 82 -11.27 -8.21 -3.88
C SER A 82 -9.81 -8.53 -3.60
N GLU A 83 -9.54 -9.75 -3.14
CA GLU A 83 -8.19 -10.25 -2.91
C GLU A 83 -7.33 -10.21 -4.19
N ASP A 84 -7.90 -10.63 -5.33
CA ASP A 84 -7.23 -10.60 -6.64
C ASP A 84 -6.73 -9.19 -7.01
N ALA A 85 -7.58 -8.18 -6.83
CA ALA A 85 -7.24 -6.80 -7.16
C ALA A 85 -6.15 -6.23 -6.25
N VAL A 86 -6.08 -6.70 -5.00
CA VAL A 86 -4.99 -6.33 -4.09
C VAL A 86 -3.68 -6.96 -4.56
N TYR A 87 -3.66 -8.25 -4.91
CA TYR A 87 -2.46 -8.90 -5.44
C TYR A 87 -1.98 -8.29 -6.75
N ASP A 88 -2.89 -8.00 -7.70
CA ASP A 88 -2.53 -7.36 -8.96
C ASP A 88 -1.87 -5.99 -8.74
N CYS A 89 -2.39 -5.22 -7.78
CA CYS A 89 -1.82 -3.92 -7.42
C CYS A 89 -0.43 -4.08 -6.75
N ILE A 90 -0.26 -5.08 -5.89
CA ILE A 90 1.03 -5.41 -5.26
C ILE A 90 2.07 -5.80 -6.31
N ASP A 91 1.70 -6.65 -7.26
CA ASP A 91 2.61 -7.09 -8.32
C ASP A 91 3.02 -5.91 -9.22
N HIS A 92 2.06 -5.03 -9.56
CA HIS A 92 2.36 -3.80 -10.29
C HIS A 92 3.32 -2.90 -9.52
N LEU A 93 3.08 -2.69 -8.22
CA LEU A 93 3.95 -1.87 -7.36
C LEU A 93 5.37 -2.41 -7.25
N ARG A 94 5.51 -3.73 -7.09
CA ARG A 94 6.82 -4.40 -7.04
C ARG A 94 7.57 -4.29 -8.36
N ALA A 95 6.88 -4.43 -9.49
CA ALA A 95 7.49 -4.27 -10.80
C ALA A 95 8.02 -2.85 -11.02
N GLU A 96 7.25 -1.82 -10.64
CA GLU A 96 7.71 -0.43 -10.73
C GLU A 96 8.89 -0.14 -9.76
N GLU A 97 8.89 -0.74 -8.56
CA GLU A 97 10.01 -0.62 -7.61
C GLU A 97 11.29 -1.26 -8.17
N GLU A 98 11.17 -2.45 -8.79
CA GLU A 98 12.31 -3.15 -9.40
C GLU A 98 12.93 -2.33 -10.54
N GLU A 99 12.09 -1.71 -11.38
CA GLU A 99 12.56 -0.79 -12.43
C GLU A 99 13.34 0.41 -11.83
N TYR A 100 12.87 0.97 -10.71
CA TYR A 100 13.55 2.07 -10.02
C TYR A 100 14.90 1.66 -9.43
N LEU A 101 15.00 0.45 -8.86
CA LEU A 101 16.25 -0.06 -8.32
C LEU A 101 17.29 -0.33 -9.41
N VAL A 102 16.88 -0.83 -10.59
CA VAL A 102 17.79 -1.01 -11.73
C VAL A 102 18.38 0.34 -12.19
N ASP A 103 17.54 1.35 -12.38
CA ASP A 103 17.96 2.72 -12.72
C ASP A 103 18.94 3.30 -11.67
N HIS A 104 18.69 3.02 -10.39
CA HIS A 104 19.53 3.49 -9.30
C HIS A 104 20.88 2.76 -9.27
N VAL A 105 20.89 1.43 -9.42
CA VAL A 105 22.09 0.59 -9.44
C VAL A 105 22.97 0.95 -10.64
N ASP A 106 22.42 1.23 -11.82
CA ASP A 106 23.21 1.61 -12.99
C ASP A 106 23.99 2.92 -12.80
N ARG A 107 23.41 3.88 -12.07
CA ARG A 107 24.11 5.12 -11.69
C ARG A 107 25.19 4.90 -10.64
N VAL A 108 24.97 3.98 -9.71
CA VAL A 108 25.93 3.67 -8.64
C VAL A 108 27.09 2.81 -9.18
N CYS A 109 26.82 1.79 -9.99
CA CYS A 109 27.83 0.95 -10.65
C CYS A 109 28.73 1.77 -11.60
N SER A 110 28.20 2.82 -12.22
CA SER A 110 29.02 3.74 -13.02
C SER A 110 29.99 4.56 -12.14
N ASN A 111 29.63 4.86 -10.89
CA ASN A 111 30.46 5.68 -9.99
C ASN A 111 31.64 4.90 -9.37
N ASP A 112 31.60 3.57 -9.32
CA ASP A 112 32.71 2.76 -8.80
C ASP A 112 33.92 2.70 -9.75
N LEU A 113 33.76 3.07 -11.03
CA LEU A 113 34.86 3.14 -11.99
C LEU A 113 35.66 4.45 -11.92
N ASP A 114 35.14 5.49 -11.27
CA ASP A 114 35.83 6.78 -11.15
C ASP A 114 36.71 6.88 -9.89
N ASN A 115 36.55 5.98 -8.90
CA ASN A 115 37.25 6.06 -7.62
C ASN A 115 38.44 5.07 -7.44
N ILE A 116 38.86 4.37 -8.51
CA ILE A 116 40.04 3.47 -8.53
C ILE A 116 41.23 4.11 -9.26
N ASN A 117 41.28 5.44 -9.44
CA ASN A 117 42.40 6.11 -10.15
C ASN A 117 43.30 7.03 -9.30
N ILE A 118 43.35 6.83 -7.98
CA ILE A 118 44.26 7.61 -7.09
C ILE A 118 45.43 6.76 -6.54
N TYR A 119 45.48 5.44 -6.79
CA TYR A 119 46.50 4.57 -6.17
C TYR A 119 47.66 4.12 -7.07
N ILE A 120 47.67 4.45 -8.37
CA ILE A 120 48.69 3.93 -9.32
C ILE A 120 49.75 4.97 -9.70
N SER A 121 49.59 6.25 -9.32
CA SER A 121 50.50 7.34 -9.66
C SER A 121 51.60 7.62 -8.61
N SER A 122 51.61 6.94 -7.47
CA SER A 122 52.62 7.12 -6.41
C SER A 122 53.80 6.14 -6.45
N SER A 123 53.82 5.18 -7.38
CA SER A 123 54.86 4.13 -7.43
C SER A 123 55.88 4.29 -8.57
N ASN A 124 55.85 5.40 -9.30
CA ASN A 124 56.93 5.77 -10.23
C ASN A 124 57.69 7.00 -9.69
N SER A 125 58.57 6.73 -8.72
CA SER A 125 59.75 7.55 -8.42
C SER A 125 60.92 6.60 -8.16
#